data_AF-A0A2V9N1Z2-F1
#
_entry.id   AF-A0A2V9N1Z2-F1
#
_cell.length_a   1.000
_cell.length_b   1.000
_cell.length_c   1.000
_cell.angle_alpha   90.00
_cell.angle_beta   90.00
_cell.angle_gamma   90.00
#
_symmetry.space_group_name_H-M   'P 1'
#
loop_
_entity.id
_entity.type
_entity.pdbx_description
1 polymer ?
#
loop_
_entity_poly.entity_id
_entity_poly.type
_entity_poly.pdbx_seq_one_letter_code
_entity_poly.pdbx_strand_id
1 'polypeptide(L)' 'MKSESPASDREFVKGLGLTSATMLVMGSMIGSGIFLVSAEIARETDSPALLIGAWVLTGFLTIVAAL' A
#
# COMPACT_ATOMS: atom_id res chain seq x y z
N MET A 1 -37.68 -12.95 -32.41
CA MET A 1 -36.40 -12.25 -32.62
C MET A 1 -35.91 -11.83 -31.25
N LYS A 2 -35.09 -12.68 -30.59
CA LYS A 2 -34.61 -12.45 -29.22
C LYS A 2 -33.30 -11.66 -29.33
N SER A 3 -33.31 -10.44 -28.86
CA SER A 3 -32.12 -9.58 -28.78
C SER A 3 -31.17 -10.15 -27.72
N GLU A 4 -30.16 -10.89 -28.16
CA GLU A 4 -29.00 -11.22 -27.32
C GLU A 4 -28.17 -9.96 -27.11
N SER A 5 -28.10 -9.52 -25.86
CA SER A 5 -27.23 -8.42 -25.42
C SER A 5 -25.85 -9.00 -25.13
N PRO A 6 -24.74 -8.51 -25.74
CA PRO A 6 -23.40 -9.11 -25.62
C PRO A 6 -22.70 -8.74 -24.30
N ALA A 7 -23.43 -8.70 -23.19
CA ALA A 7 -22.93 -8.22 -21.90
C ALA A 7 -22.60 -9.34 -20.89
N SER A 8 -22.74 -10.63 -21.25
CA SER A 8 -22.71 -11.72 -20.26
C SER A 8 -21.41 -12.53 -20.12
N ASP A 9 -20.36 -12.29 -20.94
CA ASP A 9 -19.15 -13.15 -20.94
C ASP A 9 -17.83 -12.38 -20.69
N ARG A 10 -17.83 -11.43 -19.75
CA ARG A 10 -16.57 -10.87 -19.21
C ARG A 10 -16.44 -11.21 -17.73
N GLU A 11 -16.14 -12.46 -17.44
CA GLU A 11 -15.79 -12.87 -16.08
C GLU A 11 -14.33 -12.51 -15.77
N PHE A 12 -14.06 -12.00 -14.57
CA PHE A 12 -12.69 -11.71 -14.12
C PHE A 12 -11.90 -13.01 -13.94
N VAL A 13 -10.71 -13.06 -14.54
CA VAL A 13 -9.79 -14.19 -14.33
C VAL A 13 -9.23 -14.12 -12.90
N LYS A 14 -9.55 -15.12 -12.08
CA LYS A 14 -9.03 -15.27 -10.71
C LYS A 14 -7.56 -15.69 -10.74
N GLY A 15 -6.66 -14.74 -11.01
CA GLY A 15 -5.22 -14.96 -11.17
C GLY A 15 -4.34 -14.39 -10.04
N LEU A 16 -4.92 -13.81 -8.99
CA LEU A 16 -4.14 -13.25 -7.88
C LEU A 16 -3.65 -14.38 -6.95
N GLY A 17 -2.41 -14.81 -7.16
CA GLY A 17 -1.67 -15.65 -6.22
C GLY A 17 -1.01 -14.82 -5.11
N LEU A 18 -0.40 -15.49 -4.13
CA LEU A 18 0.26 -14.85 -2.98
C LEU A 18 1.23 -13.73 -3.40
N THR A 19 2.14 -14.03 -4.31
CA THR A 19 3.15 -13.06 -4.76
C THR A 19 2.53 -11.85 -5.46
N SER A 20 1.57 -12.07 -6.36
CA SER A 20 0.88 -11.00 -7.09
C SER A 20 0.06 -10.11 -6.14
N ALA A 21 -0.61 -10.72 -5.15
CA ALA A 21 -1.34 -10.00 -4.12
C ALA A 21 -0.40 -9.16 -3.23
N THR A 22 0.71 -9.74 -2.77
CA THR A 22 1.71 -9.02 -1.97
C THR A 22 2.34 -7.87 -2.75
N MET A 23 2.73 -8.09 -4.01
CA MET A 23 3.29 -7.03 -4.86
C MET A 23 2.30 -5.89 -5.10
N LEU A 24 1.01 -6.22 -5.29
CA LEU A 24 -0.04 -5.22 -5.44
C LEU A 24 -0.21 -4.37 -4.18
N VAL A 25 -0.26 -5.01 -3.00
CA VAL A 25 -0.35 -4.30 -1.72
C VAL A 25 0.89 -3.42 -1.51
N MET A 26 2.10 -3.98 -1.66
CA MET A 26 3.37 -3.25 -1.54
C MET A 26 3.42 -2.04 -2.48
N GLY A 27 3.05 -2.23 -3.75
CA GLY A 27 3.03 -1.17 -4.75
C GLY A 27 1.99 -0.08 -4.47
N SER A 28 0.84 -0.45 -3.89
CA SER A 28 -0.20 0.52 -3.52
C SER A 28 0.14 1.33 -2.26
N MET A 29 0.92 0.76 -1.34
CA MET A 29 1.28 1.39 -0.06
C MET A 29 2.45 2.37 -0.21
N ILE A 30 3.39 2.09 -1.11
CA ILE A 30 4.57 2.94 -1.33
C ILE A 30 4.17 4.16 -2.16
N GLY A 31 4.08 5.32 -1.51
CA GLY A 31 3.80 6.62 -2.14
C GLY A 31 4.84 7.69 -1.83
N SER A 32 4.51 8.96 -2.11
CA SER A 32 5.40 10.10 -1.83
C SER A 32 5.70 10.33 -0.35
N GLY A 33 4.90 9.73 0.55
CA GLY A 33 5.04 9.85 1.99
C GLY A 33 6.43 9.48 2.51
N ILE A 34 7.13 8.53 1.88
CA ILE A 34 8.51 8.16 2.27
C ILE A 34 9.49 9.33 2.15
N PHE A 35 9.27 10.23 1.18
CA PHE A 35 10.11 11.42 0.99
C PHE A 35 9.58 12.62 1.78
N LEU A 36 8.28 12.89 1.71
CA LEU A 36 7.67 14.07 2.32
C LEU A 36 7.66 14.00 3.84
N VAL A 37 7.20 12.87 4.40
CA VAL A 37 7.10 12.70 5.86
C VAL A 37 8.49 12.60 6.49
N SER A 38 9.43 11.91 5.84
CA SER A 38 10.82 11.86 6.32
C SER A 38 11.48 13.23 6.33
N ALA A 39 11.23 14.06 5.30
CA ALA A 39 11.73 15.43 5.26
C ALA A 39 11.13 16.29 6.40
N GLU A 40 9.83 16.13 6.69
CA GLU A 40 9.18 16.82 7.80
C GLU A 40 9.77 16.39 9.15
N ILE A 41 9.85 15.08 9.42
CA ILE A 41 10.40 14.55 10.68
C ILE A 41 11.84 15.03 10.87
N ALA A 42 12.67 14.98 9.82
CA ALA A 42 14.04 15.46 9.91
C ALA A 42 14.11 16.95 10.29
N ARG A 43 13.21 17.77 9.74
CA ARG A 43 13.14 19.22 10.00
C ARG A 43 12.64 19.55 11.42
N GLU A 44 11.72 18.75 11.94
CA GLU A 44 11.12 18.97 13.27
C GLU A 44 11.98 18.41 14.42
N THR A 45 12.70 17.32 14.18
CA THR A 45 13.37 16.56 15.26
C THR A 45 14.89 16.71 15.28
N ASP A 46 15.52 17.17 14.19
CA ASP A 46 16.97 17.32 14.00
C ASP A 46 17.81 16.11 14.51
N SER A 47 17.21 14.92 14.50
CA SER A 47 17.78 13.71 15.08
C SER A 47 17.50 12.49 14.20
N PRO A 48 18.54 11.86 13.62
CA PRO A 48 18.38 10.65 12.82
C PRO A 48 17.76 9.49 13.60
N ALA A 49 18.03 9.40 14.91
CA ALA A 49 17.48 8.34 15.75
C ALA A 49 15.94 8.47 15.91
N LEU A 50 15.43 9.70 16.04
CA LEU A 50 13.99 9.95 16.13
C LEU A 50 13.29 9.68 14.80
N LEU A 51 13.92 9.98 13.66
CA LEU A 51 13.40 9.62 12.34
C LEU A 51 13.20 8.11 12.18
N ILE A 52 14.23 7.32 12.49
CA ILE A 52 14.14 5.86 12.42
C ILE A 52 13.10 5.33 13.43
N GLY A 53 13.09 5.87 14.66
CA GLY A 53 12.11 5.51 15.69
C GLY A 53 10.66 5.74 15.26
N ALA A 54 10.38 6.88 14.62
CA ALA A 54 9.05 7.21 14.10
C ALA A 54 8.60 6.23 13.01
N TRP A 55 9.49 5.85 12.08
CA TRP A 55 9.19 4.85 11.05
C TRP A 55 8.94 3.45 11.63
N VAL A 56 9.74 3.04 12.61
CA VAL A 56 9.55 1.74 13.30
C VAL A 56 8.21 1.70 14.02
N LEU A 57 7.87 2.76 14.77
CA LEU A 57 6.60 2.86 15.47
C LEU A 57 5.42 2.84 14.49
N THR A 58 5.51 3.61 13.40
CA THR A 58 4.46 3.67 12.38
C THR A 58 4.29 2.32 11.67
N GLY A 59 5.38 1.64 11.34
CA GLY A 59 5.36 0.29 10.76
C GLY A 59 4.71 -0.72 11.69
N PHE A 60 5.04 -0.69 12.99
CA PHE A 60 4.40 -1.53 13.99
C PHE A 60 2.88 -1.27 14.08
N LEU A 61 2.46 -0.01 14.19
CA LEU A 61 1.05 0.36 14.23
C LEU A 61 0.29 -0.07 12.96
N THR A 62 0.95 -0.02 11.80
CA THR A 62 0.37 -0.44 10.52
C THR A 62 0.11 -1.94 10.50
N ILE A 63 1.04 -2.74 11.02
CA ILE A 63 0.86 -4.20 11.13
C ILE A 63 -0.30 -4.51 12.08
N VAL A 64 -0.36 -3.86 13.25
CA VAL A 64 -1.45 -4.04 14.22
C VAL A 64 -2.80 -3.65 13.62
N ALA A 65 -2.86 -2.59 12.81
CA ALA A 65 -4.10 -2.16 12.16
C ALA A 65 -4.53 -3.05 10.98
N ALA A 66 -3.60 -3.74 10.33
CA ALA A 66 -3.86 -4.58 9.17
C ALA A 66 -4.28 -6.02 9.52
N LEU A 67 -3.97 -6.49 10.73
CA LEU A 67 -4.30 -7.82 11.25
C LEU A 67 -5.62 -7.82 12.04
#